data_AF-A0A0A2ENA2-F1
#
_entry.id   AF-A0A0A2ENA2-F1
#
_cell.length_a   1.000
_cell.length_b   1.000
_cell.length_c   1.000
_cell.angle_alpha   90.00
_cell.angle_beta   90.00
_cell.angle_gamma   90.00
#
_symmetry.space_group_name_H-M   'P 1'
#
loop_
_entity.id
_entity.type
_entity.pdbx_description
1 polymer ?
#
loop_
_entity_poly.entity_id
_entity_poly.type
_entity_poly.pdbx_seq_one_letter_code
_entity_poly.pdbx_strand_id
1 'polypeptide(L)'
;MDLIINKLEGAIQKKELGLNDVLTDAPIIIKLLESGFEELKLLISDFHFEEKSDEILFFKVKKPRLFSKLIYYQKIYHIELNRPVSGFQVQECFLKKEFEQINAFYNKNTEFIQYYRSGKTLMDEFYFIRGKNDIELNLESFYFERDPRFSTAFDFKVTRLLANDMLAAYLNNQLVRLKYQEENSYNIDDTIPYAKWTDKKTALAEIIYGIHEAKSINAGNIGIKMLATILGNTFKIDMSDIYQIFLEIRSRKGDRTTYLSSLIKSLNQKMEAADNR
;
A
#
# COMPACT_ATOMS: atom_id res chain seq x y z
N MET A 1 -7.29 1.41 29.81
CA MET A 1 -6.17 1.24 28.87
C MET A 1 -6.59 0.47 27.63
N ASP A 2 -6.92 -0.83 27.75
CA ASP A 2 -7.22 -1.68 26.59
C ASP A 2 -8.40 -1.22 25.74
N LEU A 3 -9.42 -0.62 26.37
CA LEU A 3 -10.54 -0.02 25.64
C LEU A 3 -10.11 1.14 24.72
N ILE A 4 -9.17 1.99 25.17
CA ILE A 4 -8.65 3.11 24.38
C ILE A 4 -7.79 2.57 23.23
N ILE A 5 -6.92 1.59 23.52
CA ILE A 5 -6.05 0.95 22.53
C ILE A 5 -6.90 0.30 21.43
N ASN A 6 -7.87 -0.54 21.80
CA ASN A 6 -8.74 -1.24 20.84
C ASN A 6 -9.58 -0.26 20.01
N LYS A 7 -10.10 0.80 20.64
CA LYS A 7 -10.83 1.87 19.93
C LYS A 7 -9.93 2.58 18.92
N LEU A 8 -8.71 2.93 19.32
CA LEU A 8 -7.76 3.60 18.44
C LEU A 8 -7.32 2.69 17.30
N GLU A 9 -7.00 1.42 17.58
CA GLU A 9 -6.63 0.42 16.59
C GLU A 9 -7.75 0.21 15.56
N GLY A 10 -9.01 0.08 15.99
CA GLY A 10 -10.15 -0.03 15.09
C GLY A 10 -10.36 1.21 14.22
N ALA A 11 -10.18 2.40 14.80
CA ALA A 11 -10.28 3.65 14.06
C ALA A 11 -9.17 3.80 13.01
N ILE A 12 -7.93 3.42 13.36
CA ILE A 12 -6.79 3.41 12.45
C ILE A 12 -7.02 2.40 11.34
N GLN A 13 -7.38 1.15 11.66
CA GLN A 13 -7.58 0.10 10.67
C GLN A 13 -8.61 0.50 9.61
N LYS A 14 -9.69 1.17 10.01
CA LYS A 14 -10.69 1.70 9.06
C LYS A 14 -10.11 2.74 8.10
N LYS A 15 -9.16 3.58 8.56
CA LYS A 15 -8.47 4.56 7.73
C LYS A 15 -7.41 3.90 6.83
N GLU A 16 -6.70 2.90 7.34
CA GLU A 16 -5.72 2.12 6.57
C GLU A 16 -6.36 1.40 5.38
N LEU A 17 -7.56 0.84 5.56
CA LEU A 17 -8.32 0.19 4.47
C LEU A 17 -8.75 1.15 3.36
N GLY A 18 -8.82 2.46 3.64
CA GLY A 18 -9.17 3.49 2.67
C GLY A 18 -7.99 4.29 2.16
N LEU A 19 -6.75 3.91 2.50
CA LEU A 19 -5.54 4.63 2.12
C LEU A 19 -5.28 4.44 0.63
N ASN A 20 -5.35 5.53 -0.13
CA ASN A 20 -5.10 5.56 -1.57
C ASN A 20 -3.89 6.45 -1.91
N ASP A 21 -3.78 7.61 -1.27
CA ASP A 21 -2.68 8.56 -1.48
C ASP A 21 -2.03 8.90 -0.13
N VAL A 22 -0.76 8.57 0.00
CA VAL A 22 0.03 8.81 1.22
C VAL A 22 0.05 10.30 1.59
N LEU A 23 0.10 11.21 0.62
CA LEU A 23 0.21 12.65 0.89
C LEU A 23 -1.08 13.24 1.47
N THR A 24 -2.25 12.71 1.10
CA THR A 24 -3.54 13.17 1.63
C THR A 24 -3.98 12.40 2.86
N ASP A 25 -3.72 11.09 2.88
CA ASP A 25 -4.32 10.18 3.86
C ASP A 25 -3.44 10.01 5.11
N ALA A 26 -2.10 9.99 4.96
CA ALA A 26 -1.20 9.81 6.09
C ALA A 26 -1.33 10.94 7.14
N PRO A 27 -1.47 12.23 6.79
CA PRO A 27 -1.68 13.29 7.79
C PRO A 27 -2.89 13.07 8.68
N ILE A 28 -3.98 12.49 8.13
CA ILE A 28 -5.20 12.19 8.89
C ILE A 28 -4.91 11.09 9.92
N ILE A 29 -4.19 10.04 9.51
CA ILE A 29 -3.81 8.92 10.37
C ILE A 29 -2.81 9.38 11.44
N ILE A 30 -1.82 10.18 11.07
CA ILE A 30 -0.84 10.79 11.98
C ILE A 30 -1.54 11.59 13.07
N LYS A 31 -2.45 12.50 12.71
CA LYS A 31 -3.18 13.32 13.68
C LYS A 31 -4.03 12.48 14.65
N LEU A 32 -4.65 11.40 14.15
CA LEU A 32 -5.40 10.47 14.99
C LEU A 32 -4.49 9.75 15.99
N LEU A 33 -3.33 9.28 15.53
CA LEU A 33 -2.33 8.61 16.35
C LEU A 33 -1.70 9.54 17.38
N GLU A 34 -1.40 10.79 17.02
CA GLU A 34 -0.89 11.82 17.95
C GLU A 34 -1.91 12.13 19.05
N SER A 35 -3.18 12.29 18.68
CA SER A 35 -4.25 12.51 19.67
C SER A 35 -4.38 11.32 20.63
N GLY A 36 -4.32 10.09 20.09
CA GLY A 36 -4.36 8.88 20.92
C GLY A 36 -3.09 8.67 21.76
N PHE A 37 -1.94 9.16 21.31
CA PHE A 37 -0.69 9.15 22.09
C PHE A 37 -0.83 10.02 23.33
N GLU A 38 -1.34 11.25 23.18
CA GLU A 38 -1.55 12.16 24.31
C GLU A 38 -2.61 11.62 25.28
N GLU A 39 -3.73 11.09 24.79
CA GLU A 39 -4.76 10.47 25.63
C GLU A 39 -4.19 9.28 26.44
N LEU A 40 -3.42 8.41 25.79
CA LEU A 40 -2.80 7.28 26.47
C LEU A 40 -1.72 7.73 27.46
N LYS A 41 -0.94 8.76 27.11
CA LYS A 41 0.08 9.33 27.99
C LYS A 41 -0.52 9.87 29.27
N LEU A 42 -1.61 10.64 29.18
CA LEU A 42 -2.33 11.16 30.33
C LEU A 42 -2.85 10.03 31.23
N LEU A 43 -3.39 8.96 30.64
CA LEU A 43 -3.89 7.83 31.41
C LEU A 43 -2.78 7.06 32.13
N ILE A 44 -1.65 6.81 31.45
CA ILE A 44 -0.61 5.88 31.92
C ILE A 44 0.40 6.53 32.87
N SER A 45 0.58 7.85 32.78
CA SER A 45 1.60 8.56 33.57
C SER A 45 1.42 8.36 35.08
N ASP A 46 0.18 8.34 35.56
CA ASP A 46 -0.14 8.13 36.98
C ASP A 46 -0.72 6.73 37.25
N PHE A 47 -0.71 5.84 36.24
CA PHE A 47 -1.22 4.48 36.35
C PHE A 47 -0.19 3.55 36.99
N HIS A 48 -0.61 2.89 38.06
CA HIS A 48 0.14 1.82 38.71
C HIS A 48 -0.28 0.45 38.15
N PHE A 49 0.68 -0.32 37.64
CA PHE A 49 0.44 -1.71 37.27
C PHE A 49 0.59 -2.58 38.51
N GLU A 50 -0.43 -3.40 38.80
CA GLU A 50 -0.40 -4.33 39.94
C GLU A 50 0.65 -5.43 39.75
N GLU A 51 0.73 -5.95 38.52
CA GLU A 51 1.68 -7.00 38.14
C GLU A 51 2.74 -6.47 37.18
N LYS A 52 4.01 -6.81 37.45
CA LYS A 52 5.13 -6.46 36.55
C LYS A 52 4.92 -7.01 35.14
N SER A 53 4.31 -8.18 35.01
CA SER A 53 4.02 -8.79 33.70
C SER A 53 3.10 -7.92 32.85
N ASP A 54 2.17 -7.19 33.47
CA ASP A 54 1.25 -6.32 32.76
C ASP A 54 1.94 -5.05 32.28
N GLU A 55 2.84 -4.49 33.10
CA GLU A 55 3.70 -3.37 32.71
C GLU A 55 4.62 -3.75 31.54
N ILE A 56 5.28 -4.92 31.65
CA ILE A 56 6.12 -5.47 30.58
C ILE A 56 5.29 -5.68 29.31
N LEU A 57 4.12 -6.30 29.39
CA LEU A 57 3.25 -6.51 28.22
C LEU A 57 2.86 -5.19 27.57
N PHE A 58 2.58 -4.16 28.36
CA PHE A 58 2.24 -2.84 27.85
C PHE A 58 3.41 -2.20 27.10
N PHE A 59 4.61 -2.15 27.71
CA PHE A 59 5.78 -1.47 27.14
C PHE A 59 6.55 -2.30 26.10
N LYS A 60 6.45 -3.62 26.12
CA LYS A 60 7.06 -4.53 25.14
C LYS A 60 6.19 -4.73 23.90
N VAL A 61 4.86 -4.73 24.06
CA VAL A 61 3.93 -5.14 22.99
C VAL A 61 2.88 -4.08 22.67
N LYS A 62 2.00 -3.73 23.63
CA LYS A 62 0.79 -2.94 23.34
C LYS A 62 1.13 -1.53 22.85
N LYS A 63 1.94 -0.78 23.59
CA LYS A 63 2.37 0.59 23.24
C LYS A 63 3.22 0.59 21.96
N PRO A 64 4.28 -0.24 21.82
CA PRO A 64 5.08 -0.26 20.60
C PRO A 64 4.31 -0.60 19.35
N ARG A 65 3.39 -1.58 19.38
CA ARG A 65 2.59 -1.99 18.22
C ARG A 65 1.74 -0.85 17.67
N LEU A 66 1.21 -0.02 18.56
CA LEU A 66 0.33 1.09 18.19
C LEU A 66 1.14 2.26 17.62
N PHE A 67 2.18 2.70 18.34
CA PHE A 67 2.92 3.90 17.95
C PHE A 67 4.06 3.66 16.96
N SER A 68 4.37 2.39 16.64
CA SER A 68 5.19 2.09 15.48
C SER A 68 4.53 2.57 14.20
N LYS A 69 3.19 2.53 14.15
CA LYS A 69 2.41 3.09 13.02
C LYS A 69 2.59 4.60 12.91
N LEU A 70 2.65 5.33 14.03
CA LEU A 70 2.84 6.79 14.00
C LEU A 70 4.19 7.14 13.36
N ILE A 71 5.26 6.49 13.81
CA ILE A 71 6.61 6.67 13.22
C ILE A 71 6.59 6.29 11.74
N TYR A 72 5.97 5.15 11.39
CA TYR A 72 5.86 4.69 10.01
C TYR A 72 5.13 5.69 9.11
N TYR A 73 3.96 6.18 9.51
CA TYR A 73 3.17 7.12 8.71
C TYR A 73 3.87 8.46 8.54
N GLN A 74 4.51 8.98 9.59
CA GLN A 74 5.35 10.17 9.49
C GLN A 74 6.50 9.94 8.50
N LYS A 75 7.16 8.79 8.55
CA LYS A 75 8.27 8.46 7.65
C LYS A 75 7.85 8.35 6.20
N ILE A 76 6.80 7.59 5.86
CA ILE A 76 6.35 7.48 4.48
C ILE A 76 5.84 8.82 3.94
N TYR A 77 5.18 9.62 4.77
CA TYR A 77 4.75 10.96 4.39
C TYR A 77 5.93 11.86 4.02
N HIS A 78 6.99 11.87 4.84
CA HIS A 78 8.21 12.62 4.53
C HIS A 78 8.97 12.06 3.32
N ILE A 79 8.97 10.74 3.12
CA ILE A 79 9.59 10.12 1.95
C ILE A 79 8.87 10.58 0.68
N GLU A 80 7.53 10.55 0.65
CA GLU A 80 6.77 10.98 -0.52
C GLU A 80 6.86 12.49 -0.76
N LEU A 81 6.86 13.31 0.29
CA LEU A 81 7.06 14.76 0.17
C LEU A 81 8.42 15.13 -0.43
N ASN A 82 9.47 14.41 -0.05
CA ASN A 82 10.83 14.70 -0.48
C ASN A 82 11.28 13.84 -1.67
N ARG A 83 10.38 13.03 -2.23
CA ARG A 83 10.70 12.15 -3.35
C ARG A 83 11.10 13.01 -4.55
N PRO A 84 12.27 12.77 -5.16
CA PRO A 84 12.72 13.58 -6.27
C PRO A 84 11.90 13.30 -7.53
N VAL A 85 11.53 14.36 -8.25
CA VAL A 85 10.85 14.27 -9.56
C VAL A 85 11.92 14.11 -10.65
N SER A 86 12.49 12.91 -10.74
CA SER A 86 13.62 12.60 -11.62
C SER A 86 13.53 11.17 -12.17
N GLY A 87 14.45 10.82 -13.08
CA GLY A 87 14.49 9.48 -13.67
C GLY A 87 14.80 8.37 -12.66
N PHE A 88 14.58 7.12 -13.07
CA PHE A 88 14.68 5.91 -12.24
C PHE A 88 15.89 5.89 -11.31
N GLN A 89 17.09 6.12 -11.83
CA GLN A 89 18.34 5.99 -11.07
C GLN A 89 18.40 6.92 -9.84
N VAL A 90 17.87 8.15 -9.97
CA VAL A 90 17.90 9.14 -8.88
C VAL A 90 16.88 8.78 -7.81
N GLN A 91 15.67 8.36 -8.22
CA GLN A 91 14.66 7.86 -7.29
C GLN A 91 15.10 6.58 -6.57
N GLU A 92 15.76 5.66 -7.29
CA GLU A 92 16.31 4.42 -6.73
C GLU A 92 17.38 4.71 -5.68
N CYS A 93 18.30 5.64 -5.99
CA CYS A 93 19.34 6.08 -5.05
C CYS A 93 18.72 6.70 -3.79
N PHE A 94 17.71 7.56 -3.94
CA PHE A 94 16.98 8.14 -2.82
C PHE A 94 16.34 7.07 -1.91
N LEU A 95 15.64 6.10 -2.48
CA LEU A 95 15.01 5.02 -1.71
C LEU A 95 16.04 4.09 -1.05
N LYS A 96 17.16 3.81 -1.71
CA LYS A 96 18.28 3.03 -1.14
C LYS A 96 18.92 3.74 0.06
N LYS A 97 19.02 5.06 0.05
CA LYS A 97 19.50 5.84 1.20
C LYS A 97 18.58 5.73 2.42
N GLU A 98 17.27 5.62 2.22
CA GLU A 98 16.34 5.35 3.31
C GLU A 98 16.54 3.93 3.89
N PHE A 99 16.86 2.94 3.05
CA PHE A 99 17.26 1.60 3.52
C PHE A 99 18.55 1.61 4.34
N GLU A 100 19.54 2.43 3.97
CA GLU A 100 20.77 2.56 4.75
C GLU A 100 20.50 3.03 6.18
N GLN A 101 19.57 3.97 6.38
CA GLN A 101 19.17 4.41 7.72
C GLN A 101 18.53 3.28 8.54
N ILE A 102 17.72 2.44 7.89
CA ILE A 102 17.12 1.25 8.52
C ILE A 102 18.23 0.29 8.92
N ASN A 103 19.14 -0.06 8.00
CA ASN A 103 20.24 -0.99 8.24
C ASN A 103 21.19 -0.50 9.33
N ALA A 104 21.49 0.80 9.39
CA ALA A 104 22.29 1.40 10.45
C ALA A 104 21.64 1.19 11.83
N PHE A 105 20.31 1.31 11.94
CA PHE A 105 19.59 1.00 13.17
C PHE A 105 19.70 -0.49 13.53
N TYR A 106 19.54 -1.38 12.56
CA TYR A 106 19.69 -2.83 12.77
C TYR A 106 21.07 -3.18 13.30
N ASN A 107 22.12 -2.74 12.61
CA ASN A 107 23.51 -3.02 12.97
C ASN A 107 23.84 -2.52 14.38
N LYS A 108 23.40 -1.29 14.72
CA LYS A 108 23.61 -0.70 16.04
C LYS A 108 22.90 -1.47 17.17
N ASN A 109 21.80 -2.14 16.88
CA ASN A 109 20.94 -2.77 17.89
C ASN A 109 20.84 -4.30 17.76
N THR A 110 21.79 -4.93 17.08
CA THR A 110 21.75 -6.35 16.70
C THR A 110 21.39 -7.29 17.86
N GLU A 111 22.08 -7.18 18.99
CA GLU A 111 21.87 -8.04 20.16
C GLU A 111 20.46 -7.90 20.74
N PHE A 112 20.00 -6.66 20.92
CA PHE A 112 18.65 -6.38 21.41
C PHE A 112 17.57 -6.88 20.44
N ILE A 113 17.77 -6.69 19.13
CA ILE A 113 16.84 -7.16 18.11
C ILE A 113 16.76 -8.68 18.10
N GLN A 114 17.90 -9.37 18.23
CA GLN A 114 17.93 -10.84 18.35
C GLN A 114 17.22 -11.31 19.62
N TYR A 115 17.44 -10.64 20.75
CA TYR A 115 16.72 -10.89 22.00
C TYR A 115 15.20 -10.77 21.78
N TYR A 116 14.75 -9.64 21.23
CA TYR A 116 13.33 -9.35 21.05
C TYR A 116 12.68 -10.34 20.07
N ARG A 117 13.30 -10.58 18.90
CA ARG A 117 12.76 -11.48 17.87
C ARG A 117 12.77 -12.95 18.25
N SER A 118 13.67 -13.37 19.14
CA SER A 118 13.70 -14.76 19.66
C SER A 118 12.63 -15.04 20.72
N GLY A 119 11.83 -14.04 21.11
CA GLY A 119 10.76 -14.21 22.09
C GLY A 119 11.27 -14.46 23.52
N LYS A 120 12.55 -14.18 23.78
CA LYS A 120 13.13 -14.31 25.12
C LYS A 120 12.46 -13.33 26.10
N THR A 121 12.48 -13.71 27.37
CA THR A 121 11.87 -12.94 28.48
C THR A 121 12.84 -12.62 29.61
N LEU A 122 14.04 -13.23 29.60
CA LEU A 122 15.02 -13.13 30.69
C LEU A 122 15.41 -11.68 31.04
N MET A 123 15.42 -10.78 30.05
CA MET A 123 15.81 -9.38 30.24
C MET A 123 14.60 -8.42 30.30
N ASP A 124 13.37 -8.94 30.31
CA ASP A 124 12.18 -8.09 30.18
C ASP A 124 12.03 -7.10 31.34
N GLU A 125 12.35 -7.53 32.56
CA GLU A 125 12.33 -6.64 33.73
C GLU A 125 13.33 -5.49 33.62
N PHE A 126 14.45 -5.67 32.92
CA PHE A 126 15.45 -4.63 32.72
C PHE A 126 15.08 -3.68 31.58
N TYR A 127 14.39 -4.19 30.56
CA TYR A 127 14.05 -3.42 29.36
C TYR A 127 12.71 -2.69 29.44
N PHE A 128 11.72 -3.26 30.11
CA PHE A 128 10.31 -2.87 29.97
C PHE A 128 9.61 -2.49 31.29
N ILE A 129 10.36 -2.27 32.37
CA ILE A 129 9.83 -1.68 33.62
C ILE A 129 10.28 -0.21 33.71
N ARG A 130 9.37 0.69 34.11
CA ARG A 130 9.70 2.11 34.29
C ARG A 130 10.70 2.34 35.42
N GLY A 131 11.51 3.37 35.30
CA GLY A 131 12.48 3.78 36.33
C GLY A 131 13.71 2.87 36.48
N LYS A 132 13.79 1.72 35.79
CA LYS A 132 15.01 0.91 35.71
C LYS A 132 15.93 1.44 34.61
N ASN A 133 16.79 2.37 34.98
CA ASN A 133 17.88 2.87 34.13
C ASN A 133 19.19 2.26 34.62
N ASP A 134 19.66 1.21 33.94
CA ASP A 134 20.98 0.65 34.17
C ASP A 134 21.94 1.17 33.10
N ILE A 135 23.06 1.77 33.54
CA ILE A 135 24.06 2.44 32.68
C ILE A 135 24.72 1.41 31.74
N GLU A 136 24.75 0.14 32.13
CA GLU A 136 25.32 -0.94 31.33
C GLU A 136 24.48 -1.30 30.09
N LEU A 137 23.24 -0.80 29.98
CA LEU A 137 22.31 -1.17 28.90
C LEU A 137 22.53 -0.42 27.56
N ASN A 138 23.66 0.25 27.37
CA ASN A 138 23.99 1.01 26.15
C ASN A 138 22.81 1.89 25.67
N LEU A 139 22.35 2.75 26.58
CA LEU A 139 21.22 3.65 26.34
C LEU A 139 21.55 4.69 25.26
N GLU A 140 20.53 5.21 24.59
CA GLU A 140 20.70 6.34 23.68
C GLU A 140 21.19 7.56 24.47
N SER A 141 22.04 8.40 23.87
CA SER A 141 22.65 9.58 24.52
C SER A 141 21.64 10.61 25.06
N PHE A 142 20.36 10.46 24.73
CA PHE A 142 19.26 11.34 25.09
C PHE A 142 18.21 10.67 26.00
N TYR A 143 18.55 9.53 26.62
CA TYR A 143 17.60 8.75 27.43
C TYR A 143 17.01 9.56 28.60
N PHE A 144 17.75 10.54 29.13
CA PHE A 144 17.36 11.35 30.29
C PHE A 144 16.25 12.37 29.98
N GLU A 145 15.98 12.68 28.71
CA GLU A 145 14.87 13.58 28.33
C GLU A 145 13.53 12.85 28.13
N ARG A 146 13.55 11.51 28.16
CA ARG A 146 12.31 10.73 28.03
C ARG A 146 11.46 10.89 29.28
N ASP A 147 10.14 10.98 29.10
CA ASP A 147 9.20 10.99 30.22
C ASP A 147 9.23 9.63 30.93
N PRO A 148 9.79 9.53 32.15
CA PRO A 148 9.98 8.25 32.84
C PRO A 148 8.66 7.65 33.33
N ARG A 149 7.58 8.44 33.36
CA ARG A 149 6.24 7.98 33.76
C ARG A 149 5.51 7.28 32.63
N PHE A 150 5.87 7.59 31.40
CA PHE A 150 5.21 7.04 30.22
C PHE A 150 6.14 6.23 29.31
N SER A 151 7.44 6.13 29.59
CA SER A 151 8.38 5.39 28.72
C SER A 151 9.35 4.55 29.54
N THR A 152 9.91 3.54 28.89
CA THR A 152 10.98 2.72 29.46
C THR A 152 12.29 2.98 28.70
N ALA A 153 13.36 2.27 29.10
CA ALA A 153 14.62 2.37 28.39
C ALA A 153 14.52 1.83 26.94
N PHE A 154 13.64 0.84 26.68
CA PHE A 154 13.62 0.09 25.41
C PHE A 154 12.28 0.05 24.67
N ASP A 155 11.17 0.54 25.22
CA ASP A 155 9.87 0.59 24.51
C ASP A 155 9.97 1.37 23.19
N PHE A 156 10.66 2.51 23.17
CA PHE A 156 10.89 3.28 21.95
C PHE A 156 11.76 2.51 20.95
N LYS A 157 12.74 1.73 21.42
CA LYS A 157 13.59 0.90 20.56
C LYS A 157 12.76 -0.18 19.85
N VAL A 158 11.81 -0.80 20.55
CA VAL A 158 10.83 -1.73 19.94
C VAL A 158 9.90 -1.00 18.98
N THR A 159 9.36 0.15 19.38
CA THR A 159 8.48 0.99 18.54
C THR A 159 9.15 1.31 17.20
N ARG A 160 10.43 1.72 17.25
CA ARG A 160 11.24 2.03 16.08
C ARG A 160 11.59 0.78 15.25
N LEU A 161 11.88 -0.35 15.89
CA LEU A 161 12.10 -1.63 15.20
C LEU A 161 10.88 -2.02 14.35
N LEU A 162 9.69 -2.01 14.94
CA LEU A 162 8.44 -2.35 14.25
C LEU A 162 8.12 -1.35 13.13
N ALA A 163 8.39 -0.05 13.36
CA ALA A 163 8.21 0.97 12.33
C ALA A 163 9.15 0.75 11.13
N ASN A 164 10.40 0.40 11.40
CA ASN A 164 11.39 0.07 10.38
C ASN A 164 11.02 -1.19 9.60
N ASP A 165 10.43 -2.20 10.24
CA ASP A 165 9.92 -3.40 9.55
C ASP A 165 8.82 -3.04 8.54
N MET A 166 7.85 -2.22 8.93
CA MET A 166 6.82 -1.70 8.01
C MET A 166 7.41 -0.82 6.91
N LEU A 167 8.37 0.05 7.26
CA LEU A 167 9.02 0.94 6.32
C LEU A 167 9.84 0.19 5.28
N ALA A 168 10.57 -0.85 5.68
CA ALA A 168 11.33 -1.70 4.76
C ALA A 168 10.40 -2.39 3.75
N ALA A 169 9.24 -2.89 4.19
CA ALA A 169 8.24 -3.46 3.28
C ALA A 169 7.70 -2.42 2.29
N TYR A 170 7.40 -1.21 2.77
CA TYR A 170 6.99 -0.09 1.92
C TYR A 170 8.04 0.27 0.86
N LEU A 171 9.28 0.51 1.29
CA LEU A 171 10.38 0.89 0.39
C LEU A 171 10.67 -0.21 -0.65
N ASN A 172 10.61 -1.49 -0.25
CA ASN A 172 10.73 -2.60 -1.19
C ASN A 172 9.63 -2.58 -2.24
N ASN A 173 8.37 -2.38 -1.84
CA ASN A 173 7.26 -2.25 -2.78
C ASN A 173 7.46 -1.07 -3.74
N GLN A 174 7.92 0.08 -3.23
CA GLN A 174 8.22 1.26 -4.04
C GLN A 174 9.34 1.00 -5.06
N LEU A 175 10.43 0.32 -4.65
CA LEU A 175 11.50 -0.08 -5.56
C LEU A 175 11.02 -1.06 -6.64
N VAL A 176 10.21 -2.06 -6.27
CA VAL A 176 9.63 -3.01 -7.23
C VAL A 176 8.74 -2.28 -8.23
N ARG A 177 7.88 -1.36 -7.77
CA ARG A 177 7.03 -0.54 -8.63
C ARG A 177 7.85 0.34 -9.56
N LEU A 178 8.88 1.00 -9.03
CA LEU A 178 9.77 1.88 -9.78
C LEU A 178 10.55 1.10 -10.85
N LYS A 179 11.05 -0.10 -10.52
CA LYS A 179 11.73 -0.99 -11.46
C LYS A 179 10.77 -1.54 -12.52
N TYR A 180 9.56 -1.92 -12.12
CA TYR A 180 8.52 -2.34 -13.07
C TYR A 180 8.16 -1.20 -14.03
N GLN A 181 8.05 0.03 -13.53
CA GLN A 181 7.82 1.21 -14.36
C GLN A 181 8.97 1.43 -15.34
N GLU A 182 10.24 1.29 -14.93
CA GLU A 182 11.39 1.40 -15.83
C GLU A 182 11.41 0.31 -16.91
N GLU A 183 11.28 -0.96 -16.49
CA GLU A 183 11.35 -2.14 -17.39
C GLU A 183 10.13 -2.25 -18.32
N ASN A 184 8.97 -1.74 -17.87
CA ASN A 184 7.71 -1.75 -18.61
C ASN A 184 7.27 -0.35 -19.04
N SER A 185 8.20 0.62 -19.09
CA SER A 185 7.98 1.92 -19.74
C SER A 185 7.89 1.72 -21.25
N TYR A 186 6.81 1.08 -21.71
CA TYR A 186 6.02 1.70 -22.75
C TYR A 186 5.39 2.91 -22.09
N ASN A 187 5.80 4.11 -22.50
CA ASN A 187 5.18 5.36 -22.10
C ASN A 187 3.66 5.24 -22.24
N ILE A 188 2.93 5.00 -21.15
CA ILE A 188 1.46 4.98 -21.19
C ILE A 188 0.93 6.41 -21.44
N ASP A 189 1.75 7.43 -21.16
CA ASP A 189 1.37 8.85 -21.30
C ASP A 189 1.96 9.56 -22.52
N ASP A 190 2.91 8.98 -23.25
CA ASP A 190 3.40 9.53 -24.51
C ASP A 190 3.15 8.55 -25.66
N THR A 191 1.98 8.75 -26.26
CA THR A 191 1.45 8.14 -27.50
C THR A 191 1.04 6.66 -27.41
N ILE A 192 -0.16 6.40 -26.86
CA ILE A 192 -1.06 5.48 -27.61
C ILE A 192 -1.12 6.07 -29.03
N PRO A 193 -0.61 5.39 -30.06
CA PRO A 193 -0.69 5.92 -31.41
C PRO A 193 -2.15 6.25 -31.70
N TYR A 194 -2.41 7.39 -32.33
CA TYR A 194 -3.77 7.81 -32.64
C TYR A 194 -4.50 6.69 -33.40
N ALA A 195 -5.38 5.98 -32.68
CA ALA A 195 -6.12 4.84 -33.19
C ALA A 195 -7.60 5.20 -33.10
N LYS A 196 -8.12 5.80 -34.18
CA LYS A 196 -9.55 6.06 -34.31
C LYS A 196 -10.23 4.83 -34.89
N TRP A 197 -11.31 4.40 -34.27
CA TRP A 197 -12.16 3.36 -34.86
C TRP A 197 -12.89 3.88 -36.09
N THR A 198 -12.82 3.10 -37.17
CA THR A 198 -13.27 3.51 -38.50
C THR A 198 -14.56 2.80 -38.93
N ASP A 199 -14.97 1.73 -38.25
CA ASP A 199 -16.21 1.03 -38.52
C ASP A 199 -17.40 1.62 -37.73
N LYS A 200 -18.59 1.06 -37.88
CA LYS A 200 -19.80 1.49 -37.18
C LYS A 200 -19.68 1.27 -35.66
N LYS A 201 -20.34 2.13 -34.87
CA LYS A 201 -20.46 1.92 -33.41
C LYS A 201 -21.02 0.54 -33.04
N THR A 202 -21.94 0.03 -33.85
CA THR A 202 -22.52 -1.29 -33.65
C THR A 202 -21.49 -2.42 -33.74
N ALA A 203 -20.46 -2.28 -34.59
CA ALA A 203 -19.38 -3.26 -34.71
C ALA A 203 -18.53 -3.31 -33.43
N LEU A 204 -18.20 -2.14 -32.87
CA LEU A 204 -17.51 -2.05 -31.59
C LEU A 204 -18.38 -2.59 -30.43
N ALA A 205 -19.69 -2.33 -30.46
CA ALA A 205 -20.62 -2.88 -29.48
C ALA A 205 -20.70 -4.43 -29.52
N GLU A 206 -20.64 -5.05 -30.71
CA GLU A 206 -20.55 -6.51 -30.83
C GLU A 206 -19.29 -7.06 -30.14
N ILE A 207 -18.13 -6.41 -30.30
CA ILE A 207 -16.90 -6.78 -29.57
C ILE A 207 -17.12 -6.64 -28.06
N ILE A 208 -17.60 -5.47 -27.60
CA ILE A 208 -17.77 -5.18 -26.18
C ILE A 208 -18.66 -6.23 -25.51
N TYR A 209 -19.82 -6.53 -26.10
CA TYR A 209 -20.72 -7.56 -25.58
C TYR A 209 -20.12 -8.96 -25.70
N GLY A 210 -19.45 -9.29 -26.81
CA GLY A 210 -18.79 -10.58 -26.98
C GLY A 210 -17.76 -10.85 -25.88
N ILE A 211 -16.88 -9.89 -25.60
CA ILE A 211 -15.86 -9.99 -24.53
C ILE A 211 -16.53 -10.10 -23.15
N HIS A 212 -17.56 -9.29 -22.90
CA HIS A 212 -18.28 -9.29 -21.62
C HIS A 212 -18.99 -10.62 -21.35
N GLU A 213 -19.64 -11.20 -22.35
CA GLU A 213 -20.33 -12.49 -22.21
C GLU A 213 -19.35 -13.66 -22.15
N ALA A 214 -18.22 -13.59 -22.84
CA ALA A 214 -17.13 -14.56 -22.72
C ALA A 214 -16.40 -14.50 -21.36
N LYS A 215 -16.73 -13.52 -20.50
CA LYS A 215 -16.13 -13.32 -19.15
C LYS A 215 -14.61 -13.23 -19.16
N SER A 216 -14.03 -12.78 -20.28
CA SER A 216 -12.58 -12.84 -20.52
C SER A 216 -11.79 -11.73 -19.81
N ILE A 217 -12.46 -10.79 -19.15
CA ILE A 217 -11.83 -9.66 -18.46
C ILE A 217 -12.16 -9.73 -16.97
N ASN A 218 -11.14 -9.54 -16.12
CA ASN A 218 -11.26 -9.54 -14.65
C ASN A 218 -12.00 -10.77 -14.09
N ALA A 219 -11.73 -11.95 -14.66
CA ALA A 219 -12.44 -13.20 -14.32
C ALA A 219 -13.98 -13.07 -14.39
N GLY A 220 -14.49 -12.25 -15.32
CA GLY A 220 -15.91 -12.02 -15.53
C GLY A 220 -16.54 -10.91 -14.68
N ASN A 221 -15.76 -10.24 -13.82
CA ASN A 221 -16.28 -9.27 -12.85
C ASN A 221 -16.32 -7.81 -13.35
N ILE A 222 -16.10 -7.57 -14.65
CA ILE A 222 -16.22 -6.22 -15.21
C ILE A 222 -17.67 -5.92 -15.61
N GLY A 223 -18.17 -4.73 -15.27
CA GLY A 223 -19.47 -4.26 -15.75
C GLY A 223 -19.41 -3.78 -17.20
N ILE A 224 -20.45 -4.07 -17.99
CA ILE A 224 -20.53 -3.72 -19.42
C ILE A 224 -20.29 -2.22 -19.70
N LYS A 225 -20.79 -1.31 -18.86
CA LYS A 225 -20.55 0.15 -19.02
C LYS A 225 -19.08 0.50 -18.86
N MET A 226 -18.42 -0.09 -17.86
CA MET A 226 -17.00 0.15 -17.61
C MET A 226 -16.16 -0.35 -18.79
N LEU A 227 -16.46 -1.55 -19.30
CA LEU A 227 -15.80 -2.10 -20.48
C LEU A 227 -16.04 -1.23 -21.73
N ALA A 228 -17.26 -0.72 -21.92
CA ALA A 228 -17.61 0.19 -23.01
C ALA A 228 -16.84 1.52 -22.91
N THR A 229 -16.69 2.09 -21.72
CA THR A 229 -15.91 3.31 -21.49
C THR A 229 -14.43 3.09 -21.80
N ILE A 230 -13.85 1.97 -21.37
CA ILE A 230 -12.44 1.64 -21.64
C ILE A 230 -12.21 1.57 -23.15
N LEU A 231 -12.94 0.71 -23.86
CA LEU A 231 -12.74 0.51 -25.30
C LEU A 231 -13.16 1.75 -26.11
N GLY A 232 -14.20 2.47 -25.69
CA GLY A 232 -14.60 3.74 -26.30
C GLY A 232 -13.50 4.81 -26.19
N ASN A 233 -12.86 4.93 -25.04
CA ASN A 233 -11.76 5.87 -24.82
C ASN A 233 -10.50 5.49 -25.61
N THR A 234 -10.20 4.19 -25.74
CA THR A 234 -9.10 3.68 -26.56
C THR A 234 -9.29 4.06 -28.03
N PHE A 235 -10.50 3.87 -28.54
CA PHE A 235 -10.82 4.06 -29.96
C PHE A 235 -11.39 5.43 -30.33
N LYS A 236 -11.48 6.35 -29.36
CA LYS A 236 -12.04 7.70 -29.50
C LYS A 236 -13.49 7.71 -30.03
N ILE A 237 -14.31 6.81 -29.49
CA ILE A 237 -15.74 6.72 -29.75
C ILE A 237 -16.52 6.79 -28.45
N ASP A 238 -17.56 7.63 -28.42
CA ASP A 238 -18.52 7.62 -27.32
C ASP A 238 -19.42 6.38 -27.41
N MET A 239 -19.39 5.57 -26.34
CA MET A 239 -20.17 4.34 -26.16
C MET A 239 -21.17 4.46 -25.01
N SER A 240 -21.60 5.67 -24.68
CA SER A 240 -22.62 5.96 -23.66
C SER A 240 -23.98 5.26 -23.93
N ASP A 241 -24.28 5.03 -25.20
CA ASP A 241 -25.50 4.42 -25.76
C ASP A 241 -25.42 2.89 -25.92
N ILE A 242 -24.45 2.23 -25.29
CA ILE A 242 -24.16 0.79 -25.46
C ILE A 242 -25.38 -0.14 -25.37
N TYR A 243 -26.32 0.11 -24.44
CA TYR A 243 -27.52 -0.71 -24.29
C TYR A 243 -28.51 -0.52 -25.44
N GLN A 244 -28.66 0.71 -25.94
CA GLN A 244 -29.54 1.01 -27.07
C GLN A 244 -28.98 0.38 -28.35
N ILE A 245 -27.67 0.51 -28.58
CA ILE A 245 -26.98 -0.14 -29.69
C ILE A 245 -27.15 -1.66 -29.64
N PHE A 246 -27.13 -2.27 -28.45
CA PHE A 246 -27.39 -3.70 -28.30
C PHE A 246 -28.81 -4.10 -28.69
N LEU A 247 -29.81 -3.29 -28.36
CA LEU A 247 -31.19 -3.54 -28.79
C LEU A 247 -31.31 -3.50 -30.32
N GLU A 248 -30.59 -2.60 -30.98
CA GLU A 248 -30.52 -2.52 -32.44
C GLU A 248 -29.84 -3.75 -33.06
N ILE A 249 -28.72 -4.21 -32.47
CA ILE A 249 -28.05 -5.45 -32.89
C ILE A 249 -29.02 -6.63 -32.80
N ARG A 250 -29.78 -6.71 -31.70
CA ARG A 250 -30.73 -7.80 -31.44
C ARG A 250 -31.94 -7.78 -32.39
N SER A 251 -32.32 -6.61 -32.90
CA SER A 251 -33.48 -6.44 -33.79
C SER A 251 -33.18 -6.69 -35.27
N ARG A 252 -31.92 -6.92 -35.65
CA ARG A 252 -31.51 -7.23 -37.03
C ARG A 252 -32.18 -8.51 -37.54
N LYS A 253 -32.64 -8.45 -38.79
CA LYS A 253 -33.13 -9.62 -39.55
C LYS A 253 -31.94 -10.23 -40.30
N GLY A 254 -31.48 -11.40 -39.87
CA GLY A 254 -30.30 -12.08 -40.44
C GLY A 254 -29.22 -12.36 -39.39
N ASP A 255 -27.95 -12.32 -39.80
CA ASP A 255 -26.83 -12.49 -38.87
C ASP A 255 -26.76 -11.31 -37.89
N ARG A 256 -26.93 -11.60 -36.61
CA ARG A 256 -26.91 -10.60 -35.54
C ARG A 256 -25.50 -10.11 -35.25
N THR A 257 -24.49 -10.98 -35.40
CA THR A 257 -23.09 -10.72 -35.06
C THR A 257 -22.23 -10.58 -36.31
N THR A 258 -22.71 -9.82 -37.28
CA THR A 258 -22.12 -9.71 -38.62
C THR A 258 -20.64 -9.30 -38.56
N TYR A 259 -20.27 -8.43 -37.62
CA TYR A 259 -18.90 -7.95 -37.52
C TYR A 259 -17.97 -9.02 -36.94
N LEU A 260 -18.38 -9.72 -35.87
CA LEU A 260 -17.59 -10.82 -35.30
C LEU A 260 -17.40 -11.97 -36.31
N SER A 261 -18.46 -12.31 -37.06
CA SER A 261 -18.37 -13.28 -38.17
C SER A 261 -17.31 -12.87 -39.20
N SER A 262 -17.24 -11.57 -39.54
CA SER A 262 -16.26 -11.04 -40.47
C SER A 262 -14.82 -11.07 -39.92
N LEU A 263 -14.63 -10.89 -38.62
CA LEU A 263 -13.34 -10.98 -37.95
C LEU A 263 -12.80 -12.41 -37.97
N ILE A 264 -13.64 -13.40 -37.65
CA ILE A 264 -13.26 -14.82 -37.70
C ILE A 264 -12.80 -15.18 -39.12
N LYS A 265 -13.56 -14.78 -40.13
CA LYS A 265 -13.20 -15.04 -41.53
C LYS A 265 -11.86 -14.40 -41.90
N SER A 266 -11.67 -13.13 -41.54
CA SER A 266 -10.43 -12.39 -41.84
C SER A 266 -9.21 -13.01 -41.16
N LEU A 267 -9.36 -13.48 -39.92
CA LEU A 267 -8.29 -14.12 -39.17
C LEU A 267 -7.91 -15.49 -39.76
N ASN A 268 -8.92 -16.33 -40.08
CA ASN A 268 -8.67 -17.64 -40.69
C ASN A 268 -7.98 -17.52 -42.05
N GLN A 269 -8.40 -16.57 -42.90
CA GLN A 269 -7.73 -16.31 -44.18
C GLN A 269 -6.25 -15.93 -44.00
N LYS A 270 -5.92 -15.18 -42.95
CA LYS A 270 -4.55 -14.80 -42.63
C LYS A 270 -3.72 -16.01 -42.18
N MET A 271 -4.30 -16.91 -41.38
CA MET A 271 -3.66 -18.16 -40.93
C MET A 271 -3.41 -19.10 -42.11
N GLU A 272 -4.43 -19.37 -42.93
CA GLU A 272 -4.30 -20.20 -44.14
C GLU A 272 -3.22 -19.67 -45.09
N ALA A 273 -3.13 -18.34 -45.27
CA ALA A 273 -2.10 -17.74 -46.11
C ALA A 273 -0.68 -17.86 -45.51
N ALA A 274 -0.55 -18.02 -44.19
CA ALA A 274 0.73 -18.21 -43.51
C ALA A 274 1.17 -19.67 -43.52
N ASP A 275 0.23 -20.63 -43.39
CA ASP A 275 0.51 -22.07 -43.40
C ASP A 275 0.85 -22.59 -44.81
N ASN A 276 0.40 -21.89 -45.86
CA ASN A 276 0.73 -22.18 -47.26
C ASN A 276 2.03 -21.51 -47.75
N ARG A 277 2.85 -20.96 -46.85
CA ARG A 277 4.19 -20.41 -47.13
C ARG A 277 5.28 -21.29 -46.53
#